data_AF-A0A2R6I2H2-F1
#
_entry.id   AF-A0A2R6I2H2-F1
#
_cell.length_a   1.000
_cell.length_b   1.000
_cell.length_c   1.000
_cell.angle_alpha   90.00
_cell.angle_beta   90.00
_cell.angle_gamma   90.00
#
_symmetry.space_group_name_H-M   'P 1'
#
loop_
_entity.id
_entity.type
_entity.pdbx_description
1 polymer ?
#
loop_
_entity_poly.entity_id
_entity_poly.type
_entity_poly.pdbx_seq_one_letter_code
_entity_poly.pdbx_strand_id
1 'polypeptide(L)' 'MTCPYLEYREGIEGTPTERAYCAAVDEFVQPMRADVCNDRYDLSHTSDCEFYREAEGLEAGESADDATGPSSEEAD' A
#
# COMPACT_ATOMS: atom_id res chain seq x y z
N MET A 1 -15.22 5.35 -5.28
CA MET A 1 -14.95 6.52 -4.43
C MET A 1 -13.44 6.75 -4.43
N THR A 2 -12.96 7.98 -4.25
CA THR A 2 -11.50 8.19 -4.23
C THR A 2 -10.91 7.77 -2.88
N CYS A 3 -9.74 7.14 -2.90
CA CYS A 3 -8.97 6.76 -1.73
C CYS A 3 -8.67 8.00 -0.87
N PRO A 4 -8.87 7.95 0.46
CA PRO A 4 -8.64 9.09 1.34
C PRO A 4 -7.17 9.52 1.44
N TYR A 5 -6.24 8.64 1.06
CA TYR A 5 -4.80 8.90 1.08
C TYR A 5 -4.24 9.43 -0.24
N LEU A 6 -5.07 9.59 -1.28
CA LEU A 6 -4.63 10.13 -2.56
C LEU A 6 -4.69 11.66 -2.56
N GLU A 7 -3.53 12.29 -2.73
CA GLU A 7 -3.39 13.72 -2.94
C GLU A 7 -2.71 13.99 -4.30
N TYR A 8 -2.92 15.18 -4.84
CA TYR A 8 -2.15 15.71 -5.96
C TYR A 8 -1.33 16.88 -5.43
N ARG A 9 0.00 16.77 -5.48
CA ARG A 9 0.93 17.79 -4.97
C ARG A 9 1.80 18.31 -6.10
N GLU A 10 2.22 19.56 -6.01
CA GLU A 10 3.22 20.11 -6.92
C GLU A 10 4.48 19.22 -6.88
N GLY A 11 4.93 18.81 -8.06
CA GLY A 11 6.15 18.02 -8.17
C GLY A 11 7.40 18.84 -7.85
N ILE A 12 8.56 18.21 -8.00
CA ILE A 12 9.88 18.84 -7.83
C ILE A 12 10.00 20.09 -8.72
N GLU A 13 10.71 21.11 -8.25
CA GLU A 13 10.85 22.42 -8.92
C GLU A 13 11.06 22.27 -10.44
N GLY A 14 10.11 22.81 -11.21
CA GLY A 14 10.14 22.79 -12.68
C GLY A 14 9.08 21.91 -13.36
N THR A 15 8.29 21.12 -12.63
CA THR A 15 7.14 20.40 -13.22
C THR A 15 5.85 21.19 -13.05
N PRO A 16 5.17 21.62 -14.13
CA PRO A 16 3.94 22.42 -14.05
C PRO A 16 2.69 21.59 -13.72
N THR A 17 2.82 20.27 -13.57
CA THR A 17 1.71 19.35 -13.36
C THR A 17 1.79 18.73 -11.98
N GLU A 18 0.68 18.79 -11.25
CA GLU A 18 0.54 18.11 -9.97
C GLU A 18 0.70 16.59 -10.15
N ARG A 19 1.44 15.95 -9.25
CA ARG A 19 1.72 14.51 -9.27
C ARG A 19 0.97 13.82 -8.15
N ALA A 20 0.53 12.60 -8.43
CA ALA A 20 -0.12 11.76 -7.44
C ALA A 20 0.83 11.45 -6.28
N TYR A 21 0.36 11.70 -5.07
CA TYR A 21 1.06 11.51 -3.81
C TYR A 21 0.19 10.66 -2.89
N CYS A 22 0.79 9.65 -2.27
CA CYS A 22 0.10 8.75 -1.35
C CYS A 22 0.50 9.08 0.09
N ALA A 23 -0.43 9.62 0.87
CA ALA A 23 -0.19 9.98 2.26
C ALA A 23 -0.01 8.76 3.19
N ALA A 24 -0.46 7.57 2.77
CA ALA A 24 -0.26 6.34 3.54
C ALA A 24 1.22 5.91 3.61
N VAL A 25 1.99 6.18 2.55
CA VAL A 25 3.43 5.83 2.46
C VAL A 25 4.33 7.06 2.31
N ASP A 26 3.74 8.26 2.42
CA ASP A 26 4.42 9.56 2.32
C ASP A 26 5.26 9.74 1.03
N GLU A 27 4.82 9.18 -0.11
CA GLU A 27 5.59 9.17 -1.37
C GLU A 27 4.75 9.53 -2.61
N PHE A 28 5.41 10.11 -3.62
CA PHE A 28 4.85 10.22 -4.97
C PHE A 28 4.71 8.86 -5.65
N VAL A 29 3.49 8.53 -6.07
CA VAL A 29 3.19 7.24 -6.72
C VAL A 29 3.06 7.38 -8.23
N GLN A 30 3.13 6.24 -8.92
CA GLN A 30 2.95 6.19 -10.37
C GLN A 30 1.49 6.50 -10.76
N PRO A 31 1.23 7.02 -11.98
CA PRO A 31 -0.13 7.27 -12.47
C PRO A 31 -1.07 6.06 -12.39
N MET A 32 -0.56 4.85 -12.71
CA MET A 32 -1.35 3.61 -12.59
C MET A 32 -1.84 3.36 -11.16
N ARG A 33 -1.03 3.72 -10.15
CA ARG A 33 -1.42 3.63 -8.75
C ARG A 33 -2.54 4.62 -8.42
N ALA A 34 -2.46 5.83 -9.00
CA ALA A 34 -3.51 6.82 -8.87
C ALA A 34 -4.82 6.37 -9.54
N ASP A 35 -4.76 5.61 -10.62
CA ASP A 35 -5.96 5.03 -11.25
C ASP A 35 -6.66 4.01 -10.34
N VAL A 36 -5.90 3.13 -9.67
CA VAL A 36 -6.44 2.25 -8.60
C VAL A 36 -7.08 3.08 -7.49
N CYS A 37 -6.37 4.10 -7.00
CA CYS A 37 -6.86 4.95 -5.91
C CYS A 37 -8.11 5.77 -6.27
N ASN A 38 -8.33 6.04 -7.55
CA ASN A 38 -9.52 6.74 -8.05
C ASN A 38 -10.67 5.80 -8.43
N ASP A 39 -10.54 4.50 -8.19
CA ASP A 39 -11.47 3.46 -8.61
C ASP A 39 -11.78 3.49 -10.12
N ARG A 40 -10.75 3.68 -10.96
CA ARG A 40 -10.90 3.65 -12.42
C ARG A 40 -10.78 2.24 -12.96
N TYR A 41 -11.38 2.00 -14.13
CA TYR A 41 -11.23 0.76 -14.89
C TYR A 41 -11.67 -0.50 -14.11
N ASP A 42 -12.75 -0.38 -13.32
CA ASP A 42 -13.25 -1.44 -12.44
C ASP A 42 -12.27 -1.89 -11.34
N LEU A 43 -11.23 -1.09 -11.07
CA LEU A 43 -10.35 -1.24 -9.91
C LEU A 43 -10.99 -0.58 -8.68
N SER A 44 -10.62 -1.04 -7.49
CA SER A 44 -11.07 -0.46 -6.23
C SER A 44 -9.92 -0.30 -5.24
N HIS A 45 -9.78 0.89 -4.65
CA HIS A 45 -8.77 1.13 -3.63
C HIS A 45 -8.91 0.25 -2.39
N THR A 46 -10.11 -0.27 -2.09
CA THR A 46 -10.31 -1.14 -0.93
C THR A 46 -9.82 -2.57 -1.14
N SER A 47 -9.76 -3.04 -2.39
CA SER A 47 -9.35 -4.41 -2.75
C SER A 47 -7.99 -4.47 -3.43
N ASP A 48 -7.70 -3.53 -4.32
CA ASP A 48 -6.59 -3.61 -5.26
C ASP A 48 -5.39 -2.72 -4.87
N CYS A 49 -5.52 -1.91 -3.81
CA CYS A 49 -4.47 -1.03 -3.32
C CYS A 49 -3.83 -1.58 -2.04
N GLU A 50 -2.62 -2.12 -2.14
CA GLU A 50 -1.85 -2.63 -0.99
C GLU A 50 -1.62 -1.55 0.09
N PHE A 51 -1.22 -0.33 -0.27
CA PHE A 51 -1.01 0.76 0.69
C PHE A 51 -2.26 1.16 1.47
N TYR A 52 -3.44 1.16 0.83
CA TYR A 52 -4.69 1.45 1.54
C TYR A 52 -5.02 0.31 2.50
N ARG A 53 -4.90 -0.94 2.03
CA ARG A 53 -5.18 -2.12 2.85
C ARG A 53 -4.25 -2.20 4.07
N GLU A 54 -2.97 -1.92 3.88
CA GLU A 54 -1.99 -1.87 4.97
C GLU A 54 -2.32 -0.74 5.96
N ALA A 55 -2.60 0.48 5.48
CA ALA A 55 -2.95 1.62 6.32
C ALA A 55 -4.24 1.40 7.14
N GLU A 56 -5.21 0.69 6.57
CA GLU A 56 -6.50 0.38 7.22
C GLU A 56 -6.46 -0.93 8.04
N GLY A 57 -5.33 -1.66 8.03
CA GLY A 57 -5.22 -2.96 8.70
C GLY A 57 -6.12 -4.05 8.11
N LEU A 58 -6.39 -3.98 6.80
CA LEU A 58 -7.23 -4.92 6.04
C LEU A 58 -6.44 -6.14 5.50
N GLU A 59 -5.18 -6.27 5.90
CA GLU A 59 -4.37 -7.44 5.60
C GLU A 59 -5.08 -8.71 6.08
N ALA A 60 -5.23 -9.68 5.18
CA ALA A 60 -5.86 -10.95 5.50
C ALA A 60 -5.07 -11.58 6.63
N GLY A 61 -5.70 -11.73 7.80
CA GLY A 61 -5.01 -12.09 9.03
C GLY A 61 -4.14 -13.33 8.88
N GLU A 62 -2.84 -13.14 9.06
CA GLU A 62 -1.93 -14.19 9.53
C GLU A 62 -1.27 -13.69 10.81
N SER A 63 -1.86 -14.15 11.91
CA SER A 63 -1.32 -14.08 13.26
C SER A 63 0.08 -14.67 13.29
N ALA A 64 0.97 -13.95 13.95
CA ALA A 64 2.26 -14.43 14.41
C ALA A 64 2.07 -15.64 15.34
N ASP A 65 2.16 -16.85 14.80
CA ASP A 65 2.29 -18.09 15.57
C ASP A 65 3.22 -19.08 14.83
N ASP A 66 4.43 -18.65 14.43
CA ASP A 66 5.55 -19.59 14.26
C ASP A 66 6.32 -19.65 15.58
N ALA A 67 5.71 -20.34 16.53
CA ALA A 67 6.31 -20.66 17.81
C ALA A 67 7.46 -21.66 17.58
N THR A 68 8.66 -21.16 17.82
CA THR A 68 9.83 -21.89 18.35
C THR A 68 9.52 -23.27 18.96
N GLY A 69 10.24 -24.30 18.52
CA GLY A 69 10.32 -25.60 19.18
C GLY A 69 11.43 -26.48 18.59
N PRO A 70 12.19 -27.23 19.40
CA PRO A 70 13.65 -27.12 19.45
C PRO A 70 14.41 -28.09 18.54
N SER A 71 15.67 -27.72 18.25
CA SER A 71 16.71 -28.61 17.72
C SER A 71 16.83 -29.85 18.61
N SER A 72 16.42 -31.01 18.09
CA SER A 72 16.85 -32.29 18.64
C SER A 72 18.33 -32.47 18.34
N GLU A 73 19.16 -32.25 19.36
CA GLU A 73 20.34 -33.10 19.60
C GLU A 73 19.94 -34.57 19.39
N GLU A 74 20.80 -35.36 18.74
CA GLU A 74 21.17 -36.76 19.04
C GLU A 74 22.08 -37.30 17.91
N ALA A 75 23.39 -37.42 18.19
CA ALA A 75 24.32 -38.26 17.42
C ALA A 75 25.42 -38.77 18.37
N ASP A 76 25.26 -39.99 18.85
CA ASP A 76 26.32 -40.87 19.39
C ASP A 76 26.41 -42.12 18.51
#